data_AF-A0A661QQ67-F1
#
_entry.id   AF-A0A661QQ67-F1
#
_cell.length_a   1.000
_cell.length_b   1.000
_cell.length_c   1.000
_cell.angle_alpha   90.00
_cell.angle_beta   90.00
_cell.angle_gamma   90.00
#
_symmetry.space_group_name_H-M   'P 1'
#
loop_
_entity.id
_entity.type
_entity.pdbx_description
1 polymer ?
#
loop_
_entity_poly.entity_id
_entity_poly.type
_entity_poly.pdbx_seq_one_letter_code
_entity_poly.pdbx_strand_id
1 'polypeptide(L)'
;MLKGWFTKRRIAQAVKKTEPMIIAAVRVNFDTQGQHTWPPLKPRTIAEKKRLGYPSTPLVRTGTLRKQIRHPKITYKNDNIDVTIAQPEYWRYHQTGTARMPKRPPIMITDRQAKRIGEQLAKQLGAMFKQRHPKAKIRITG
;
A
#
# COMPACT_ATOMS: atom_id res chain seq x y z
N MET A 1 21.33 2.08 -29.04
CA MET A 1 19.99 1.84 -28.46
C MET A 1 19.99 2.13 -26.94
N LEU A 2 20.24 3.38 -26.52
CA LEU A 2 20.52 3.76 -25.12
C LEU A 2 19.36 4.49 -24.39
N LYS A 3 18.34 4.97 -25.12
CA LYS A 3 17.26 5.82 -24.56
C LYS A 3 16.37 5.12 -23.52
N GLY A 4 16.25 3.79 -23.56
CA GLY A 4 15.41 3.03 -22.63
C GLY A 4 15.98 2.89 -21.21
N TRP A 5 17.31 2.78 -21.08
CA TRP A 5 17.98 2.51 -19.80
C TRP A 5 17.94 3.72 -18.86
N PHE A 6 18.23 4.93 -19.39
CA PHE A 6 18.16 6.17 -18.61
C PHE A 6 16.75 6.47 -18.10
N THR A 7 15.72 6.15 -18.89
CA THR A 7 14.32 6.34 -18.51
C THR A 7 13.93 5.42 -17.35
N LYS A 8 14.32 4.13 -17.40
CA LYS A 8 14.09 3.17 -16.29
C LYS A 8 14.77 3.60 -15.00
N ARG A 9 16.02 4.07 -15.06
CA ARG A 9 16.78 4.48 -13.87
C ARG A 9 16.19 5.74 -13.21
N ARG A 10 15.73 6.72 -14.01
CA ARG A 10 15.03 7.90 -13.51
C ARG A 10 13.68 7.56 -12.89
N ILE A 11 12.93 6.64 -13.50
CA ILE A 11 11.66 6.16 -12.93
C ILE A 11 11.90 5.46 -11.60
N ALA A 12 12.88 4.56 -11.51
CA ALA A 12 13.24 3.89 -10.26
C ALA A 12 13.63 4.89 -9.16
N GLN A 13 14.38 5.95 -9.48
CA GLN A 13 14.72 7.00 -8.51
C GLN A 13 13.48 7.81 -8.08
N ALA A 14 12.60 8.16 -9.02
CA ALA A 14 11.40 8.91 -8.71
C ALA A 14 10.46 8.12 -7.77
N VAL A 15 10.27 6.85 -8.12
CA VAL A 15 9.58 5.85 -7.32
C VAL A 15 10.16 5.75 -5.91
N LYS A 16 11.48 5.59 -5.76
CA LYS A 16 12.18 5.49 -4.47
C LYS A 16 11.95 6.72 -3.59
N LYS A 17 11.87 7.90 -4.18
CA LYS A 17 11.57 9.14 -3.43
C LYS A 17 10.09 9.25 -3.01
N THR A 18 9.18 8.53 -3.66
CA THR A 18 7.75 8.49 -3.29
C THR A 18 7.38 7.34 -2.36
N GLU A 19 8.26 6.35 -2.22
CA GLU A 19 8.11 5.21 -1.31
C GLU A 19 7.71 5.62 0.13
N PRO A 20 8.30 6.66 0.76
CA PRO A 20 7.88 7.07 2.11
C PRO A 20 6.40 7.48 2.19
N MET A 21 5.84 8.07 1.13
CA MET A 21 4.44 8.49 1.11
C MET A 21 3.50 7.28 1.06
N ILE A 22 3.86 6.27 0.27
CA ILE A 22 3.11 5.00 0.19
C ILE A 22 3.17 4.29 1.54
N ILE A 23 4.36 4.15 2.13
CA ILE A 23 4.54 3.53 3.45
C ILE A 23 3.74 4.30 4.52
N ALA A 24 3.76 5.64 4.47
CA ALA A 24 3.00 6.46 5.40
C ALA A 24 1.48 6.23 5.26
N ALA A 25 0.96 6.18 4.03
CA ALA A 25 -0.45 5.89 3.80
C ALA A 25 -0.89 4.54 4.41
N VAL A 26 -0.05 3.50 4.26
CA VAL A 26 -0.35 2.20 4.88
C VAL A 26 -0.22 2.25 6.41
N ARG A 27 0.79 2.92 6.95
CA ARG A 27 0.93 3.07 8.42
C ARG A 27 -0.28 3.75 9.03
N VAL A 28 -0.71 4.87 8.45
CA VAL A 28 -1.93 5.57 8.85
C VAL A 28 -3.12 4.62 8.81
N ASN A 29 -3.22 3.76 7.80
CA ASN A 29 -4.31 2.80 7.71
C ASN A 29 -4.34 1.79 8.87
N PHE A 30 -3.18 1.32 9.35
CA PHE A 30 -3.13 0.47 10.56
C PHE A 30 -3.44 1.24 11.84
N ASP A 31 -2.85 2.44 11.98
CA ASP A 31 -2.97 3.24 13.20
C ASP A 31 -4.41 3.75 13.38
N THR A 32 -5.10 4.07 12.29
CA THR A 32 -6.50 4.51 12.27
C THR A 32 -7.51 3.37 12.10
N GLN A 33 -7.05 2.11 12.03
CA GLN A 33 -7.92 0.95 11.81
C GLN A 33 -8.81 1.09 10.56
N GLY A 34 -8.18 1.37 9.43
CA GLY A 34 -8.90 1.58 8.18
C GLY A 34 -9.57 2.94 8.09
N GLN A 35 -9.03 4.00 8.69
CA GLN A 35 -9.74 5.27 8.85
C GLN A 35 -11.09 5.07 9.57
N HIS A 36 -11.07 4.25 10.64
CA HIS A 36 -12.23 3.84 11.43
C HIS A 36 -13.28 3.01 10.68
N THR A 37 -12.96 2.50 9.48
CA THR A 37 -13.89 1.67 8.69
C THR A 37 -13.79 0.19 9.01
N TRP A 38 -12.72 -0.27 9.67
CA TRP A 38 -12.59 -1.69 9.99
C TRP A 38 -13.60 -2.11 11.06
N PRO A 39 -14.37 -3.18 10.82
CA PRO A 39 -15.27 -3.69 11.84
C PRO A 39 -14.50 -4.10 13.10
N PRO A 40 -15.07 -3.88 14.30
CA PRO A 40 -14.43 -4.25 15.55
C PRO A 40 -14.14 -5.75 15.63
N LEU A 41 -13.22 -6.14 16.52
CA LEU A 41 -12.99 -7.55 16.80
C LEU A 41 -14.17 -8.13 17.57
N LYS A 42 -14.47 -9.41 17.33
CA LYS A 42 -15.47 -10.13 18.12
C LYS A 42 -15.04 -10.14 19.60
N PRO A 43 -15.97 -10.04 20.58
CA PRO A 43 -15.63 -10.06 22.00
C PRO A 43 -14.73 -11.24 22.41
N ARG A 44 -15.03 -12.44 21.90
CA ARG A 44 -14.21 -13.63 22.11
C ARG A 44 -12.75 -13.48 21.67
N THR A 45 -12.50 -12.77 20.56
CA THR A 45 -11.16 -12.54 20.01
C THR A 45 -10.41 -11.50 20.84
N ILE A 46 -11.12 -10.50 21.38
CA ILE A 46 -10.55 -9.53 22.32
C ILE A 46 -10.13 -10.26 23.61
N ALA A 47 -11.00 -11.11 24.16
CA ALA A 47 -10.70 -11.90 25.35
C ALA A 47 -9.50 -12.83 25.15
N GLU A 48 -9.43 -13.54 24.02
CA GLU A 48 -8.28 -14.39 23.67
C GLU A 48 -6.98 -13.56 23.59
N LYS A 49 -7.00 -12.44 22.87
CA LYS A 49 -5.83 -11.57 22.73
C LYS A 49 -5.36 -11.04 24.09
N LYS A 50 -6.29 -10.56 24.92
CA LYS A 50 -6.00 -10.11 26.28
C LYS A 50 -5.35 -11.21 27.12
N ARG A 51 -5.93 -12.42 27.09
CA ARG A 51 -5.41 -13.61 27.80
C ARG A 51 -3.98 -13.96 27.36
N LEU A 52 -3.67 -13.76 26.09
CA LEU A 52 -2.36 -14.06 25.50
C LEU A 52 -1.39 -12.86 25.48
N GLY A 53 -1.74 -11.74 26.11
CA GLY A 53 -0.88 -10.55 26.16
C GLY A 53 -0.76 -9.77 24.85
N TYR A 54 -1.69 -9.93 23.90
CA TYR A 54 -1.68 -9.23 22.61
C TYR A 54 -2.59 -7.99 22.59
N PRO A 55 -2.25 -6.97 21.78
CA PRO A 55 -3.11 -5.80 21.57
C PRO A 55 -4.47 -6.16 20.97
N SER A 56 -5.52 -5.46 21.41
CA SER A 56 -6.90 -5.63 20.90
C SER A 56 -7.15 -4.96 19.55
N THR A 57 -6.15 -4.27 18.98
CA THR A 57 -6.25 -3.63 17.67
C THR A 57 -6.42 -4.67 16.55
N PRO A 58 -7.35 -4.47 15.60
CA PRO A 58 -7.47 -5.35 14.43
C PRO A 58 -6.17 -5.41 13.61
N LEU A 59 -5.91 -6.57 13.01
CA LEU A 59 -4.68 -6.87 12.22
C LEU A 59 -3.34 -6.77 12.96
N VAL A 60 -3.35 -6.45 14.26
CA VAL A 60 -2.15 -6.39 15.09
C VAL A 60 -2.21 -7.52 16.12
N ARG A 61 -1.36 -8.53 15.95
CA ARG A 61 -1.08 -9.55 16.98
C ARG A 61 0.40 -9.48 17.38
N THR A 62 1.28 -9.83 16.43
CA THR A 62 2.75 -9.75 16.57
C THR A 62 3.37 -8.57 15.82
N GLY A 63 2.58 -7.87 14.99
CA GLY A 63 3.06 -6.82 14.10
C GLY A 63 3.76 -7.31 12.83
N THR A 64 3.85 -8.63 12.58
CA THR A 64 4.49 -9.22 11.38
C THR A 64 3.92 -8.60 10.09
N LEU A 65 2.60 -8.52 9.97
CA LEU A 65 1.93 -7.91 8.82
C LEU A 65 2.38 -6.46 8.60
N ARG A 66 2.39 -5.65 9.66
CA ARG A 66 2.84 -4.24 9.63
C ARG A 66 4.31 -4.12 9.23
N LYS A 67 5.17 -5.07 9.60
CA LYS A 67 6.59 -5.09 9.24
C LYS A 67 6.78 -5.40 7.75
N GLN A 68 6.06 -6.38 7.20
CA GLN A 68 6.19 -6.78 5.79
C GLN A 68 5.80 -5.66 4.81
N ILE A 69 4.85 -4.80 5.18
CA ILE A 69 4.43 -3.68 4.33
C ILE A 69 5.48 -2.55 4.24
N ARG A 70 6.52 -2.55 5.07
CA ARG A 70 7.56 -1.51 5.04
C ARG A 70 8.42 -1.53 3.78
N HIS A 71 8.31 -2.55 2.94
CA HIS A 71 9.17 -2.75 1.77
C HIS A 71 8.31 -2.95 0.50
N PRO A 72 7.52 -1.96 0.06
CA PRO A 72 6.79 -2.06 -1.19
C PRO A 72 7.77 -2.14 -2.36
N LYS A 73 7.62 -3.15 -3.21
CA LYS A 73 8.25 -3.21 -4.52
C LYS A 73 7.42 -2.40 -5.50
N ILE A 74 7.98 -1.30 -5.98
CA ILE A 74 7.30 -0.45 -6.94
C ILE A 74 7.92 -0.69 -8.32
N THR A 75 7.10 -1.05 -9.30
CA THR A 75 7.51 -1.31 -10.67
C THR A 75 6.80 -0.39 -11.63
N TYR A 76 7.43 -0.12 -12.78
CA TYR A 76 6.81 0.60 -13.87
C TYR A 76 6.65 -0.35 -15.05
N LYS A 77 5.41 -0.57 -15.49
CA LYS A 77 5.08 -1.51 -16.57
C LYS A 77 3.91 -0.97 -17.38
N ASN A 78 4.03 -0.99 -18.71
CA ASN A 78 2.98 -0.58 -19.64
C ASN A 78 2.38 0.79 -19.29
N ASP A 79 3.24 1.76 -18.96
CA ASP A 79 2.85 3.11 -18.57
C ASP A 79 2.10 3.24 -17.25
N ASN A 80 2.05 2.17 -16.46
CA ASN A 80 1.49 2.16 -15.11
C ASN A 80 2.62 2.08 -14.08
N ILE A 81 2.39 2.73 -12.95
CA ILE A 81 3.20 2.56 -11.75
C ILE A 81 2.44 1.58 -10.86
N ASP A 82 3.00 0.39 -10.78
CA ASP A 82 2.49 -0.72 -9.99
C ASP A 82 3.20 -0.72 -8.64
N VAL A 83 2.42 -0.71 -7.56
CA VAL A 83 2.95 -0.84 -6.19
C VAL A 83 2.59 -2.21 -5.68
N THR A 84 3.57 -3.11 -5.63
CA THR A 84 3.44 -4.47 -5.08
C THR A 84 3.98 -4.50 -3.67
N ILE A 85 3.21 -5.00 -2.72
CA ILE A 85 3.67 -5.20 -1.33
C ILE A 85 3.79 -6.70 -1.10
N ALA A 86 4.86 -7.15 -0.43
CA ALA A 86 5.00 -8.55 -0.06
C ALA A 86 3.81 -8.97 0.82
N GLN A 87 3.04 -9.93 0.35
CA GLN A 87 1.84 -10.40 1.02
C GLN A 87 2.09 -11.76 1.66
N PRO A 88 1.90 -11.91 2.98
CA PRO A 88 1.73 -13.25 3.53
C PRO A 88 0.45 -13.87 2.96
N GLU A 89 0.38 -15.20 2.90
CA GLU A 89 -0.74 -15.93 2.29
C GLU A 89 -2.12 -15.49 2.82
N TYR A 90 -2.20 -15.16 4.11
CA TYR A 90 -3.44 -14.73 4.77
C TYR A 90 -3.87 -13.29 4.42
N TRP A 91 -3.05 -12.52 3.71
CA TRP A 91 -3.36 -11.15 3.29
C TRP A 91 -4.63 -11.07 2.45
N ARG A 92 -4.79 -12.00 1.50
CA ARG A 92 -5.94 -12.02 0.58
C ARG A 92 -7.26 -11.99 1.34
N TYR A 93 -7.33 -12.71 2.46
CA TYR A 93 -8.53 -12.78 3.30
C TYR A 93 -8.84 -11.45 3.98
N HIS A 94 -7.84 -10.60 4.23
CA HIS A 94 -8.05 -9.25 4.75
C HIS A 94 -8.54 -8.28 3.66
N GLN A 95 -8.15 -8.48 2.40
CA GLN A 95 -8.63 -7.69 1.27
C GLN A 95 -10.06 -8.05 0.85
N THR A 96 -10.40 -9.34 0.78
CA THR A 96 -11.72 -9.78 0.29
C THR A 96 -12.71 -10.06 1.42
N GLY A 97 -12.21 -10.39 2.62
CA GLY A 97 -13.03 -11.01 3.66
C GLY A 97 -13.30 -12.49 3.37
N THR A 98 -13.95 -13.15 4.33
CA THR A 98 -14.47 -14.51 4.23
C THR A 98 -15.81 -14.58 4.98
N ALA A 99 -16.54 -15.69 4.85
CA ALA A 99 -17.78 -15.92 5.61
C ALA A 99 -17.60 -15.79 7.14
N ARG A 100 -16.37 -15.97 7.66
CA ARG A 100 -16.07 -15.94 9.10
C ARG A 100 -15.26 -14.72 9.53
N MET A 101 -14.74 -13.94 8.59
CA MET A 101 -13.84 -12.81 8.84
C MET A 101 -14.22 -11.61 7.97
N PRO A 102 -14.58 -10.46 8.55
CA PRO A 102 -14.89 -9.29 7.75
C PRO A 102 -13.62 -8.71 7.11
N LYS A 103 -13.82 -8.08 5.96
CA LYS A 103 -12.80 -7.36 5.21
C LYS A 103 -12.16 -6.25 6.04
N ARG A 104 -10.83 -6.21 6.05
CA ARG A 104 -9.99 -5.18 6.70
C ARG A 104 -8.78 -4.92 5.82
N PRO A 105 -8.92 -4.16 4.72
CA PRO A 105 -7.86 -4.03 3.73
C PRO A 105 -6.67 -3.32 4.38
N PRO A 106 -5.48 -3.94 4.45
CA PRO A 106 -4.36 -3.33 5.17
C PRO A 106 -3.78 -2.13 4.42
N ILE A 107 -4.03 -2.03 3.11
CA ILE A 107 -3.73 -0.86 2.27
C ILE A 107 -5.05 -0.26 1.81
N MET A 108 -5.26 1.02 2.13
CA MET A 108 -6.30 1.85 1.54
C MET A 108 -5.62 3.15 1.09
N ILE A 109 -5.58 3.37 -0.22
CA ILE A 109 -5.12 4.64 -0.79
C ILE A 109 -6.35 5.39 -1.24
N THR A 110 -6.60 6.54 -0.64
CA THR A 110 -7.70 7.42 -1.04
C THR A 110 -7.38 8.11 -2.36
N ASP A 111 -8.39 8.57 -3.09
CA ASP A 111 -8.18 9.33 -4.34
C ASP A 111 -7.27 10.54 -4.14
N ARG A 112 -7.40 11.22 -2.99
CA ARG A 112 -6.52 12.34 -2.61
C ARG A 112 -5.07 11.90 -2.45
N GLN A 113 -4.82 10.76 -1.81
CA GLN A 113 -3.47 10.21 -1.67
C GLN A 113 -2.91 9.75 -3.02
N ALA A 114 -3.72 9.06 -3.83
CA ALA A 114 -3.33 8.64 -5.18
C ALA A 114 -2.97 9.83 -6.06
N LYS A 115 -3.79 10.90 -6.05
CA LYS A 115 -3.52 12.15 -6.75
C LYS A 115 -2.20 12.77 -6.30
N ARG A 116 -1.98 12.92 -4.99
CA ARG A 116 -0.75 13.51 -4.44
C ARG A 116 0.51 12.70 -4.78
N ILE A 117 0.42 11.36 -4.75
CA ILE A 117 1.50 10.47 -5.18
C ILE A 117 1.77 10.67 -6.68
N GLY A 118 0.71 10.72 -7.50
CA GLY A 118 0.81 10.95 -8.94
C GLY A 118 1.44 12.30 -9.29
N GLU A 119 1.04 13.38 -8.61
CA GLU A 119 1.63 14.71 -8.78
C GLU A 119 3.12 14.73 -8.42
N GLN A 120 3.50 14.07 -7.33
CA GLN A 120 4.89 13.99 -6.91
C GLN A 120 5.74 13.16 -7.89
N LEU A 121 5.20 12.07 -8.40
CA LEU A 121 5.84 11.27 -9.46
C LEU A 121 6.00 12.10 -10.74
N ALA A 122 4.95 12.79 -11.18
CA ALA A 122 4.99 13.67 -12.35
C ALA A 122 6.03 14.79 -12.18
N LYS A 123 6.12 15.41 -10.99
CA LYS A 123 7.13 16.43 -10.67
C LYS A 123 8.54 15.88 -10.80
N GLN A 124 8.80 14.66 -10.31
CA GLN A 124 10.13 14.07 -10.34
C GLN A 124 10.54 13.51 -11.71
N LEU A 125 9.56 13.11 -12.51
CA LEU A 125 9.78 12.65 -13.89
C LEU A 125 9.82 13.82 -14.89
N GLY A 126 9.36 15.01 -14.49
CA GLY A 126 9.38 16.24 -15.28
C GLY A 126 8.40 16.21 -16.46
N ALA A 127 8.56 17.15 -17.40
CA ALA A 127 7.76 17.27 -18.62
C ALA A 127 7.72 15.99 -19.48
N MET A 128 8.75 15.14 -19.35
CA MET A 128 8.92 13.89 -20.09
C MET A 128 7.77 12.89 -19.85
N PHE A 129 7.14 12.90 -18.67
CA PHE A 129 6.05 11.97 -18.34
C PHE A 129 4.69 12.46 -18.86
N LYS A 130 4.42 13.77 -18.74
CA LYS A 130 3.20 14.42 -19.26
C LYS A 130 3.09 14.30 -20.79
N GLN A 131 4.20 14.40 -21.51
CA GLN A 131 4.23 14.32 -22.98
C GLN A 131 4.05 12.89 -23.50
N ARG A 132 4.60 11.88 -22.82
CA ARG A 132 4.62 10.49 -23.30
C ARG A 132 3.48 9.62 -22.77
N HIS A 133 2.96 9.92 -21.57
CA HIS A 133 2.01 9.07 -20.87
C HIS A 133 0.86 9.86 -20.20
N PRO A 134 0.05 10.61 -20.98
CA PRO A 134 -1.03 11.42 -20.43
C PRO A 134 -2.15 10.62 -19.72
N LYS A 135 -2.19 9.29 -19.92
CA LYS A 135 -3.21 8.39 -19.35
C LYS A 135 -2.67 7.44 -18.26
N ALA A 136 -1.43 7.63 -17.78
CA ALA A 136 -0.84 6.78 -16.76
C ALA A 136 -1.71 6.75 -15.48
N LYS A 137 -2.11 5.56 -15.05
CA LYS A 137 -2.87 5.35 -13.80
C LYS A 137 -1.95 4.68 -12.78
N ILE A 138 -2.06 5.09 -11.52
CA ILE A 138 -1.43 4.37 -10.41
C ILE A 138 -2.31 3.15 -10.14
N ARG A 139 -1.73 1.96 -10.24
CA ARG A 139 -2.41 0.71 -9.88
C ARG A 139 -1.71 0.12 -8.68
N ILE A 140 -2.48 -0.21 -7.66
CA ILE A 140 -1.96 -0.94 -6.50
C ILE A 140 -2.40 -2.37 -6.72
N THR A 141 -1.47 -3.20 -7.14
CA THR A 141 -1.71 -4.62 -7.35
C THR A 141 -1.21 -5.38 -6.15
N GLY A 142 -2.11 -6.20 -5.62
CA GLY A 142 -1.86 -7.07 -4.51
C GLY A 142 -1.69 -8.50 -4.97
#